data_AF-A0A1C3NMY3-F1
#
_entry.id   AF-A0A1C3NMY3-F1
#
_cell.length_a   1.000
_cell.length_b   1.000
_cell.length_c   1.000
_cell.angle_alpha   90.00
_cell.angle_beta   90.00
_cell.angle_gamma   90.00
#
_symmetry.space_group_name_H-M   'P 1'
#
loop_
_entity.id
_entity.type
_entity.pdbx_description
1 polymer ?
#
loop_
_entity_poly.entity_id
_entity_poly.type
_entity_poly.pdbx_seq_one_letter_code
_entity_poly.pdbx_strand_id
1 'polypeptide(L)'
;MKSTGPLLSERATIHISEMRRVGRSAKDVIDTEHSPGLFVALVGDKPVEDYKTDDVRKFLDALEHYPSNVTKNAVFAGLTPVEILNKARQGCHELLSMRTKEKHRDRIASFFNALANEDLIGKAPHKAILNRAKSLTDEPSRDPLPGLSLKRYLR
;
A
#
# COMPACT_ATOMS: atom_id res chain seq x y z
N MET A 1 -1.82 -8.05 -29.66
CA MET A 1 -0.38 -8.17 -29.33
C MET A 1 -0.30 -8.59 -27.88
N LYS A 2 0.34 -9.72 -27.56
CA LYS A 2 0.64 -10.04 -26.15
C LYS A 2 1.76 -9.08 -25.73
N SER A 3 1.53 -8.29 -24.69
CA SER A 3 2.62 -7.60 -24.01
C SER A 3 3.59 -8.67 -23.49
N THR A 4 4.88 -8.45 -23.72
CA THR A 4 5.99 -9.35 -23.33
C THR A 4 6.79 -8.76 -22.16
N GLY A 5 6.31 -7.68 -21.56
CA GLY A 5 6.99 -7.02 -20.44
C GLY A 5 6.92 -7.82 -19.13
N PRO A 6 7.80 -7.49 -18.18
CA PRO A 6 7.84 -8.18 -16.89
C PRO A 6 6.56 -7.92 -16.09
N LEU A 7 6.15 -8.90 -15.30
CA LEU A 7 4.99 -8.77 -14.42
C LEU A 7 5.28 -7.79 -13.28
N LEU A 8 4.23 -7.17 -12.75
CA LEU A 8 4.36 -6.25 -11.61
C LEU A 8 4.85 -6.99 -10.36
N SER A 9 4.40 -8.22 -10.13
CA SER A 9 4.90 -9.07 -9.04
C SER A 9 6.40 -9.34 -9.14
N GLU A 10 6.91 -9.67 -10.32
CA GLU A 10 8.33 -9.91 -10.58
C GLU A 10 9.16 -8.65 -10.31
N ARG A 11 8.70 -7.49 -10.80
CA ARG A 11 9.39 -6.22 -10.52
C ARG A 11 9.34 -5.84 -9.05
N ALA A 12 8.27 -6.17 -8.33
CA ALA A 12 8.18 -5.94 -6.89
C ALA A 12 9.23 -6.77 -6.14
N THR A 13 9.40 -8.05 -6.48
CA THR A 13 10.44 -8.91 -5.89
C THR A 13 11.83 -8.33 -6.09
N ILE A 14 12.14 -7.85 -7.30
CA ILE A 14 13.43 -7.23 -7.61
C ILE A 14 13.61 -5.95 -6.77
N HIS A 15 12.62 -5.06 -6.75
CA HIS A 15 12.68 -3.82 -5.97
C HIS A 15 12.91 -4.08 -4.47
N ILE A 16 12.24 -5.08 -3.90
CA ILE A 16 12.40 -5.49 -2.49
C ILE A 16 13.82 -6.02 -2.24
N SER A 17 14.37 -6.82 -3.16
CA SER A 17 15.75 -7.32 -3.04
C SER A 17 16.78 -6.18 -3.03
N GLU A 18 16.57 -5.16 -3.86
CA GLU A 18 17.42 -3.97 -3.92
C GLU A 18 17.32 -3.13 -2.64
N MET A 19 16.11 -2.94 -2.10
CA MET A 19 15.92 -2.26 -0.81
C MET A 19 16.67 -2.97 0.33
N ARG A 20 16.63 -4.31 0.35
CA ARG A 20 17.38 -5.12 1.31
C ARG A 20 18.89 -4.95 1.11
N ARG A 21 19.36 -4.98 -0.13
CA ARG A 21 20.80 -4.82 -0.48
C ARG A 21 21.37 -3.49 -0.04
N VAL A 22 20.62 -2.39 -0.18
CA VAL A 22 21.07 -1.04 0.23
C VAL A 22 20.82 -0.73 1.71
N GLY A 23 20.41 -1.71 2.51
CA GLY A 23 20.29 -1.57 3.97
C GLY A 23 19.08 -0.77 4.43
N ARG A 24 17.97 -0.76 3.69
CA ARG A 24 16.70 -0.19 4.19
C ARG A 24 16.22 -0.97 5.41
N SER A 25 15.57 -0.28 6.36
CA SER A 25 15.08 -0.92 7.58
C SER A 25 14.10 -2.06 7.27
N ALA A 26 14.13 -3.14 8.06
CA ALA A 26 13.24 -4.29 7.86
C ALA A 26 11.75 -3.90 7.83
N LYS A 27 11.36 -2.94 8.68
CA LYS A 27 10.01 -2.38 8.69
C LYS A 27 9.63 -1.76 7.35
N ASP A 28 10.52 -0.94 6.79
CA ASP A 28 10.31 -0.25 5.52
C ASP A 28 10.21 -1.22 4.34
N VAL A 29 11.03 -2.28 4.36
CA VAL A 29 10.98 -3.38 3.39
C VAL A 29 9.64 -4.12 3.47
N ILE A 30 9.20 -4.55 4.67
CA ILE A 30 7.92 -5.25 4.86
C ILE A 30 6.74 -4.39 4.43
N ASP A 31 6.74 -3.11 4.83
CA ASP A 31 5.69 -2.17 4.48
C ASP A 31 5.61 -1.94 2.95
N THR A 32 6.77 -1.96 2.27
CA THR A 32 6.87 -1.84 0.81
C THR A 32 6.56 -3.14 0.09
N GLU A 33 6.80 -4.31 0.69
CA GLU A 33 6.45 -5.62 0.13
C GLU A 33 4.94 -5.86 0.17
N HIS A 34 4.29 -5.48 1.28
CA HIS A 34 2.87 -5.74 1.46
C HIS A 34 1.97 -4.93 0.49
N SER A 35 2.37 -3.71 0.10
CA SER A 35 1.51 -2.84 -0.71
C SER A 35 1.39 -3.29 -2.19
N PRO A 36 2.48 -3.55 -2.94
CA PRO A 36 2.42 -4.15 -4.27
C PRO A 36 1.76 -5.52 -4.27
N GLY A 37 2.02 -6.37 -3.27
CA GLY A 37 1.36 -7.67 -3.15
C GLY A 37 -0.16 -7.54 -3.03
N LEU A 38 -0.64 -6.63 -2.17
CA LEU A 38 -2.07 -6.35 -2.04
C LEU A 38 -2.66 -5.75 -3.33
N PHE A 39 -1.91 -4.86 -4.01
CA PHE A 39 -2.33 -4.28 -5.28
C PHE A 39 -2.52 -5.35 -6.36
N VAL A 40 -1.53 -6.24 -6.54
CA VAL A 40 -1.61 -7.39 -7.45
C VAL A 40 -2.81 -8.27 -7.13
N ALA A 41 -3.00 -8.60 -5.85
CA ALA A 41 -4.11 -9.46 -5.43
C ALA A 41 -5.48 -8.86 -5.78
N LEU A 42 -5.67 -7.55 -5.60
CA LEU A 42 -6.97 -6.89 -5.80
C LEU A 42 -7.23 -6.44 -7.24
N VAL A 43 -6.18 -6.09 -7.98
CA VAL A 43 -6.30 -5.54 -9.34
C VAL A 43 -6.09 -6.62 -10.40
N GLY A 44 -5.19 -7.57 -10.14
CA GLY A 44 -4.67 -8.57 -11.07
C GLY A 44 -3.19 -8.34 -11.39
N ASP A 45 -2.42 -9.42 -11.54
CA ASP A 45 -1.05 -9.36 -12.00
C ASP A 45 -1.00 -9.30 -13.53
N LYS A 46 -0.27 -8.34 -14.07
CA LYS A 46 -0.08 -8.15 -15.51
C LYS A 46 1.24 -7.45 -15.79
N PRO A 47 1.68 -7.37 -17.05
CA PRO A 47 2.87 -6.62 -17.41
C PRO A 47 2.80 -5.16 -16.96
N VAL A 48 3.95 -4.61 -16.54
CA VAL A 48 4.00 -3.27 -15.94
C VAL A 48 3.49 -2.16 -16.86
N GLU A 49 3.68 -2.29 -18.18
CA GLU A 49 3.23 -1.35 -19.19
C GLU A 49 1.70 -1.33 -19.40
N ASP A 50 1.01 -2.40 -18.99
CA ASP A 50 -0.43 -2.56 -19.14
C ASP A 50 -1.23 -1.91 -18.02
N TYR A 51 -0.58 -1.46 -16.94
CA TYR A 51 -1.24 -0.71 -15.88
C TYR A 51 -1.57 0.71 -16.33
N LYS A 52 -2.85 1.08 -16.19
CA LYS A 52 -3.41 2.39 -16.49
C LYS A 52 -3.94 3.04 -15.22
N THR A 53 -4.34 4.30 -15.32
CA THR A 53 -4.90 5.04 -14.19
C THR A 53 -6.13 4.35 -13.58
N ASP A 54 -6.94 3.65 -14.39
CA ASP A 54 -8.12 2.93 -13.90
C ASP A 54 -7.79 1.75 -12.99
N ASP A 55 -6.65 1.10 -13.18
CA ASP A 55 -6.18 0.04 -12.27
C ASP A 55 -5.86 0.61 -10.89
N VAL A 56 -5.24 1.80 -10.86
CA VAL A 56 -4.96 2.49 -9.60
C VAL A 56 -6.25 2.98 -8.95
N ARG A 57 -7.23 3.47 -9.73
CA ARG A 57 -8.57 3.82 -9.20
C ARG A 57 -9.27 2.60 -8.60
N LYS A 58 -9.24 1.45 -9.29
CA LYS A 58 -9.80 0.18 -8.79
C LYS A 58 -9.17 -0.23 -7.47
N PHE A 59 -7.85 -0.09 -7.34
CA PHE A 59 -7.16 -0.35 -6.07
C PHE A 59 -7.62 0.58 -4.95
N LEU A 60 -7.67 1.91 -5.21
CA LEU A 60 -8.09 2.88 -4.21
C LEU A 60 -9.55 2.67 -3.77
N ASP A 61 -10.44 2.35 -4.71
CA ASP A 61 -11.83 1.98 -4.44
C ASP A 61 -11.93 0.71 -3.59
N ALA A 62 -11.09 -0.30 -3.87
CA ALA A 62 -11.02 -1.49 -3.04
C ALA A 62 -10.56 -1.19 -1.61
N LEU A 63 -9.62 -0.26 -1.41
CA LEU A 63 -9.15 0.15 -0.08
C LEU A 63 -10.23 0.84 0.75
N GLU A 64 -11.23 1.49 0.12
CA GLU A 64 -12.37 2.09 0.83
C GLU A 64 -13.24 1.04 1.53
N HIS A 65 -13.20 -0.22 1.08
CA HIS A 65 -13.98 -1.32 1.62
C HIS A 65 -13.13 -2.41 2.28
N TYR A 66 -11.80 -2.24 2.28
CA TYR A 66 -10.91 -3.26 2.82
C TYR A 66 -10.93 -3.21 4.37
N PRO A 67 -11.09 -4.35 5.05
CA PRO A 67 -11.16 -4.37 6.50
C PRO A 67 -9.80 -4.09 7.16
N SER A 68 -9.83 -3.55 8.38
CA SER A 68 -8.65 -3.41 9.22
C SER A 68 -8.28 -4.75 9.87
N ASN A 69 -7.01 -4.88 10.29
CA ASN A 69 -6.53 -6.01 11.08
C ASN A 69 -6.83 -7.42 10.50
N VAL A 70 -6.85 -7.54 9.17
CA VAL A 70 -7.28 -8.78 8.48
C VAL A 70 -6.50 -10.02 8.90
N THR A 71 -5.21 -9.87 9.17
CA THR A 71 -4.34 -10.97 9.62
C THR A 71 -4.61 -11.41 11.05
N LYS A 72 -5.24 -10.58 11.87
CA LYS A 72 -5.52 -10.85 13.29
C LYS A 72 -6.96 -11.33 13.51
N ASN A 73 -7.84 -11.11 12.55
CA ASN A 73 -9.25 -11.42 12.68
C ASN A 73 -9.53 -12.82 12.12
N ALA A 74 -10.00 -13.73 13.00
CA ALA A 74 -10.32 -15.10 12.66
C ALA A 74 -11.37 -15.23 11.52
N VAL A 75 -12.24 -14.23 11.35
CA VAL A 75 -13.25 -14.19 10.27
C VAL A 75 -12.60 -14.19 8.88
N PHE A 76 -11.39 -13.67 8.78
CA PHE A 76 -10.63 -13.54 7.52
C PHE A 76 -9.46 -14.53 7.42
N ALA A 77 -9.27 -15.41 8.40
CA ALA A 77 -8.17 -16.36 8.41
C ALA A 77 -8.25 -17.31 7.21
N GLY A 78 -7.11 -17.46 6.51
CA GLY A 78 -7.00 -18.33 5.34
C GLY A 78 -7.63 -17.79 4.05
N LEU A 79 -8.28 -16.62 4.08
CA LEU A 79 -8.86 -15.99 2.89
C LEU A 79 -7.81 -15.19 2.12
N THR A 80 -7.92 -15.21 0.80
CA THR A 80 -7.17 -14.31 -0.10
C THR A 80 -7.67 -12.87 0.02
N PRO A 81 -6.87 -11.85 -0.37
CA PRO A 81 -7.33 -10.45 -0.32
C PRO A 81 -8.64 -10.16 -1.07
N VAL A 82 -8.88 -10.85 -2.19
CA VAL A 82 -10.14 -10.71 -2.95
C VAL A 82 -11.31 -11.29 -2.17
N GLU A 83 -11.14 -12.47 -1.58
CA GLU A 83 -12.17 -13.10 -0.73
C GLU A 83 -12.44 -12.27 0.53
N ILE A 84 -11.39 -11.70 1.14
CA ILE A 84 -11.51 -10.77 2.27
C ILE A 84 -12.36 -9.57 1.87
N LEU A 85 -12.05 -8.92 0.74
CA LEU A 85 -12.80 -7.77 0.25
C LEU A 85 -14.27 -8.13 -0.03
N ASN A 86 -14.52 -9.26 -0.68
CA ASN A 86 -15.88 -9.72 -0.97
C ASN A 86 -16.67 -10.00 0.30
N LYS A 87 -16.04 -10.65 1.29
CA LYS A 87 -16.65 -10.92 2.60
C LYS A 87 -16.91 -9.62 3.37
N ALA A 88 -15.97 -8.68 3.33
CA ALA A 88 -16.09 -7.40 4.01
C ALA A 88 -17.26 -6.56 3.47
N ARG A 89 -17.51 -6.62 2.16
CA ARG A 89 -18.65 -5.93 1.51
C ARG A 89 -20.02 -6.48 1.94
N GLN A 90 -20.07 -7.71 2.45
CA GLN A 90 -21.30 -8.38 2.87
C GLN A 90 -21.61 -8.21 4.36
N GLY A 91 -20.70 -7.61 5.14
CA GLY A 91 -20.83 -7.48 6.59
C GLY A 91 -20.43 -6.10 7.11
N CYS A 92 -20.66 -5.89 8.40
CA CYS A 92 -20.18 -4.69 9.11
C CYS A 92 -18.83 -5.01 9.76
N HIS A 93 -17.75 -4.53 9.15
CA HIS A 93 -16.40 -4.69 9.69
C HIS A 93 -15.72 -3.33 9.84
N GLU A 94 -14.82 -3.23 10.81
CA GLU A 94 -13.95 -2.05 10.90
C GLU A 94 -13.09 -1.97 9.64
N LEU A 95 -13.10 -0.81 8.98
CA LEU A 95 -12.39 -0.57 7.74
C LEU A 95 -11.01 0.04 7.99
N LEU A 96 -10.14 0.01 6.97
CA LEU A 96 -8.85 0.68 7.05
C LEU A 96 -8.98 2.15 7.43
N SER A 97 -8.16 2.57 8.41
CA SER A 97 -8.03 3.99 8.73
C SER A 97 -7.52 4.79 7.52
N MET A 98 -7.88 6.07 7.45
CA MET A 98 -7.40 6.98 6.40
C MET A 98 -5.87 6.94 6.25
N ARG A 99 -5.15 6.97 7.37
CA ARG A 99 -3.68 6.90 7.40
C ARG A 99 -3.13 5.62 6.76
N THR A 100 -3.80 4.48 6.97
CA THR A 100 -3.38 3.20 6.38
C THR A 100 -3.64 3.19 4.87
N LYS A 101 -4.78 3.73 4.43
CA LYS A 101 -5.10 3.87 2.99
C LYS A 101 -4.08 4.76 2.28
N GLU A 102 -3.72 5.89 2.88
CA GLU A 102 -2.69 6.81 2.37
C GLU A 102 -1.32 6.15 2.29
N LYS A 103 -0.95 5.38 3.32
CA LYS A 103 0.31 4.63 3.30
C LYS A 103 0.38 3.65 2.12
N HIS A 104 -0.68 2.89 1.86
CA HIS A 104 -0.72 1.98 0.71
C HIS A 104 -0.61 2.74 -0.62
N ARG A 105 -1.36 3.85 -0.75
CA ARG A 105 -1.28 4.73 -1.91
C ARG A 105 0.14 5.25 -2.15
N ASP A 106 0.79 5.80 -1.13
CA ASP A 106 2.13 6.38 -1.23
C ASP A 106 3.17 5.34 -1.63
N ARG A 107 3.04 4.11 -1.11
CA ARG A 107 3.93 2.99 -1.47
C ARG A 107 3.75 2.56 -2.92
N ILE A 108 2.51 2.44 -3.39
CA ILE A 108 2.22 2.13 -4.80
C ILE A 108 2.69 3.26 -5.72
N ALA A 109 2.47 4.52 -5.33
CA ALA A 109 2.96 5.68 -6.06
C ALA A 109 4.49 5.69 -6.17
N SER A 110 5.19 5.42 -5.07
CA SER A 110 6.65 5.32 -5.04
C SER A 110 7.13 4.19 -5.95
N PHE A 111 6.47 3.03 -5.89
CA PHE A 111 6.84 1.87 -6.70
C PHE A 111 6.65 2.13 -8.20
N PHE A 112 5.51 2.69 -8.63
CA PHE A 112 5.33 3.06 -10.04
C PHE A 112 6.28 4.17 -10.51
N ASN A 113 6.67 5.11 -9.62
CA ASN A 113 7.73 6.07 -9.96
C ASN A 113 9.08 5.36 -10.17
N ALA A 114 9.41 4.35 -9.36
CA ALA A 114 10.64 3.57 -9.54
C ALA A 114 10.64 2.83 -10.88
N LEU A 115 9.51 2.21 -11.27
CA LEU A 115 9.37 1.59 -12.60
C LEU A 115 9.54 2.58 -13.75
N ALA A 116 9.04 3.81 -13.59
CA ALA A 116 9.24 4.87 -14.58
C ALA A 116 10.70 5.33 -14.65
N ASN A 117 11.40 5.41 -13.51
CA ASN A 117 12.83 5.74 -13.46
C ASN A 117 13.72 4.62 -14.03
N GLU A 118 13.22 3.40 -14.08
CA GLU A 118 13.87 2.25 -14.73
C GLU A 118 13.51 2.15 -16.23
N ASP A 119 12.80 3.14 -16.78
CA ASP A 119 12.32 3.19 -18.16
C ASP A 119 11.42 2.00 -18.57
N LEU A 120 10.86 1.26 -17.60
CA LEU A 120 9.94 0.15 -17.86
C LEU A 120 8.53 0.64 -18.26
N ILE A 121 8.16 1.84 -17.80
CA ILE A 121 6.91 2.51 -18.17
C ILE A 121 7.17 3.96 -18.50
N GLY A 122 6.52 4.49 -19.54
CA GLY A 122 6.71 5.89 -19.94
C GLY A 122 6.12 6.91 -18.96
N LYS A 123 5.10 6.52 -18.17
CA LYS A 123 4.48 7.39 -17.17
C LYS A 123 3.83 6.55 -16.07
N ALA A 124 4.09 6.94 -14.82
CA ALA A 124 3.48 6.30 -13.67
C ALA A 124 1.94 6.55 -13.62
N PRO A 125 1.10 5.51 -13.51
CA PRO A 125 -0.37 5.60 -13.70
C PRO A 125 -1.08 6.41 -12.60
N HIS A 126 -0.48 6.56 -11.42
CA HIS A 126 -1.04 7.34 -10.31
C HIS A 126 -0.97 8.85 -10.52
N LYS A 127 -0.15 9.35 -11.46
CA LYS A 127 0.08 10.79 -11.65
C LYS A 127 -1.17 11.57 -12.08
N ALA A 128 -2.17 10.90 -12.64
CA ALA A 128 -3.44 11.50 -13.06
C ALA A 128 -4.52 11.47 -11.96
N ILE A 129 -4.20 10.94 -10.77
CA ILE A 129 -5.15 10.82 -9.67
C ILE A 129 -5.00 12.00 -8.72
N LEU A 130 -6.11 12.67 -8.44
CA LEU A 130 -6.14 13.78 -7.48
C LEU A 130 -5.79 13.28 -6.07
N ASN A 131 -4.86 13.98 -5.43
CA ASN A 131 -4.47 13.71 -4.05
C ASN A 131 -5.38 14.51 -3.10
N ARG A 132 -5.70 13.92 -1.94
CA ARG A 132 -6.28 14.69 -0.84
C ARG A 132 -5.20 15.65 -0.32
N ALA A 133 -5.61 16.84 0.11
CA ALA A 133 -4.69 17.78 0.73
C ALA A 133 -4.15 17.21 2.06
N LYS A 134 -2.82 17.12 2.21
CA LYS A 134 -2.15 16.60 3.41
C LYS A 134 -2.44 17.42 4.67
N SER A 135 -2.87 18.68 4.52
CA SER A 135 -3.30 19.54 5.63
C SER A 135 -4.58 19.07 6.33
N LEU A 136 -5.35 18.15 5.74
CA LEU A 136 -6.60 17.62 6.30
C LEU A 136 -6.42 16.30 7.07
N THR A 137 -5.19 15.78 7.15
CA THR A 137 -4.88 14.43 7.65
C THR A 137 -3.95 14.41 8.86
N ASP A 138 -3.39 15.57 9.21
CA ASP A 138 -2.34 15.74 10.23
C ASP A 138 -2.87 16.22 11.59
N GLU A 139 -4.17 16.06 11.89
CA GLU A 139 -4.60 16.17 13.29
C GLU A 139 -4.05 14.96 14.06
N PRO A 140 -3.12 15.17 15.01
CA PRO A 140 -2.56 14.07 15.77
C PRO A 140 -3.66 13.52 16.69
N SER A 141 -4.24 12.38 16.33
CA SER A 141 -5.19 11.64 17.19
C SER A 141 -4.54 11.08 18.48
N ARG A 142 -3.25 11.35 18.71
CA ARG A 142 -2.56 10.97 19.94
C ARG A 142 -2.54 12.17 20.85
N ASP A 143 -3.33 12.11 21.90
CA ASP A 143 -3.21 13.05 23.01
C ASP A 143 -1.73 13.12 23.43
N PRO A 144 -1.16 14.32 23.59
CA PRO A 144 0.13 14.47 24.22
C PRO A 144 0.09 13.73 25.56
N LEU A 145 1.10 12.91 25.85
CA LEU A 145 1.22 12.25 27.14
C LEU A 145 1.08 13.31 28.24
N PRO A 146 0.11 13.20 29.16
CA PRO A 146 -0.05 14.18 30.20
C PRO A 146 1.14 14.10 31.16
N GLY A 147 2.01 15.11 31.12
CA GLY A 147 2.83 15.52 32.26
C GLY A 147 4.06 14.68 32.64
N LEU A 148 4.74 13.97 31.73
CA LEU A 148 6.08 13.43 32.03
C LEU A 148 7.15 14.53 31.96
N SER A 149 7.24 15.33 33.03
CA SER A 149 8.40 16.17 33.31
C SER A 149 9.66 15.29 33.39
N LEU A 150 10.59 15.54 32.46
CA LEU A 150 11.90 14.91 32.26
C LEU A 150 12.91 15.14 33.41
N LYS A 151 12.47 15.06 34.67
CA LYS A 151 13.32 15.27 35.87
C LYS A 151 13.67 14.00 36.65
N ARG A 152 13.56 12.81 36.05
CA ARG A 152 13.79 11.54 36.77
C ARG A 152 14.78 10.54 36.15
N TYR A 153 15.64 10.98 35.22
CA TYR A 153 16.68 10.14 34.62
C TYR A 153 18.10 10.68 34.80
N LEU A 154 18.36 11.41 35.89
CA LEU A 154 19.72 11.67 36.36
C LEU A 154 19.77 11.41 37.87
N ARG A 155 20.18 10.19 38.24
CA ARG A 155 20.87 9.88 39.49
C ARG A 155 22.05 8.98 39.14
#